data_AF-A0A084VLZ0-F1
#
_entry.id   AF-A0A084VLZ0-F1
#
_cell.length_a   1.000
_cell.length_b   1.000
_cell.length_c   1.000
_cell.angle_alpha   90.00
_cell.angle_beta   90.00
_cell.angle_gamma   90.00
#
_symmetry.space_group_name_H-M   'P 1'
#
loop_
_entity.id
_entity.type
_entity.pdbx_description
1 polymer ?
#
loop_
_entity_poly.entity_id
_entity_poly.type
_entity_poly.pdbx_seq_one_letter_code
_entity_poly.pdbx_strand_id
1 'polypeptide(L)' 'MLVFIIYFHGNDLAKFHQFISIDKLPADFGGNLPAIDYTGLDWYPCVAAQIEHIEKYQRCGFVDDKEG' A
#
# COMPACT_ATOMS: atom_id res chain seq x y z
N MET A 1 3.01 -13.43 -22.15
CA MET A 1 4.26 -12.82 -21.62
C MET A 1 3.89 -12.13 -20.32
N LEU A 2 4.10 -12.80 -19.19
CA LEU A 2 3.83 -12.26 -17.85
C LEU A 2 5.06 -11.49 -17.40
N VAL A 3 4.98 -10.16 -17.37
CA VAL A 3 6.03 -9.32 -16.80
C VAL A 3 5.71 -9.14 -15.32
N PHE A 4 6.52 -9.73 -14.44
CA PHE A 4 6.49 -9.44 -13.02
C PHE A 4 6.95 -7.99 -12.81
N ILE A 5 6.03 -7.11 -12.40
CA ILE A 5 6.35 -5.73 -12.04
C ILE A 5 6.86 -5.74 -10.60
N ILE A 6 8.10 -6.18 -10.42
CA ILE A 6 8.83 -6.11 -9.14
C ILE A 6 10.17 -5.43 -9.44
N TYR A 7 10.35 -4.23 -8.89
CA TYR A 7 11.59 -3.45 -9.04
C TYR A 7 12.37 -3.48 -7.73
N PHE A 8 13.64 -3.91 -7.80
CA PHE A 8 14.56 -3.90 -6.66
C PHE A 8 15.47 -2.68 -6.77
N HIS A 9 15.33 -1.73 -5.85
CA HIS A 9 16.09 -0.48 -5.87
C HIS A 9 17.35 -0.50 -4.97
N GLY A 10 17.47 -1.47 -4.05
CA GLY A 10 18.58 -1.55 -3.12
C GLY A 10 18.74 -0.24 -2.34
N ASN A 11 19.96 0.30 -2.30
CA ASN A 11 20.25 1.60 -1.67
C ASN A 11 20.18 2.78 -2.65
N ASP A 12 19.89 2.56 -3.93
CA ASP A 12 19.84 3.59 -4.97
C ASP A 12 18.41 4.12 -5.14
N LEU A 13 18.09 5.18 -4.39
CA LEU A 13 16.79 5.84 -4.44
C LEU A 13 16.56 6.67 -5.71
N ALA A 14 17.61 6.99 -6.49
CA ALA A 14 17.43 7.77 -7.72
C ALA A 14 16.58 7.00 -8.76
N LYS A 15 16.71 5.67 -8.80
CA LYS A 15 15.86 4.81 -9.64
C LYS A 15 14.44 4.69 -9.10
N PHE A 16 14.25 4.82 -7.79
CA PHE A 16 12.94 4.82 -7.17
C PHE A 16 12.14 6.09 -7.53
N HIS A 17 12.81 7.25 -7.56
CA HIS A 17 12.20 8.54 -7.93
C HIS A 17 11.78 8.66 -9.40
N GLN A 18 12.16 7.71 -10.26
CA GLN A 18 11.62 7.61 -11.63
C GLN A 18 10.14 7.17 -11.64
N PHE A 19 9.70 6.47 -10.59
CA PHE A 19 8.34 5.91 -10.48
C PHE A 19 7.44 6.77 -9.58
N ILE A 20 8.01 7.45 -8.59
CA ILE A 20 7.28 8.26 -7.62
C ILE A 20 7.99 9.61 -7.44
N SER A 21 7.24 10.70 -7.51
CA SER A 21 7.80 12.04 -7.30
C SER A 21 8.29 12.24 -5.86
N ILE A 22 9.42 12.93 -5.72
CA ILE A 22 10.02 13.31 -4.43
C ILE A 22 9.06 14.12 -3.55
N ASP A 23 8.13 14.88 -4.13
CA ASP A 23 7.17 15.72 -3.40
C ASP A 23 6.04 14.90 -2.74
N LYS A 24 5.98 13.61 -3.04
CA LYS A 24 5.00 12.66 -2.48
C LYS A 24 5.62 11.70 -1.48
N LEU A 25 6.90 11.86 -1.17
CA LEU A 25 7.66 10.93 -0.35
C LEU A 25 8.21 11.58 0.92
N PRO A 26 8.22 10.86 2.05
CA PRO A 26 8.98 11.23 3.25
C PRO A 26 10.48 11.36 3.00
N ALA A 27 11.16 12.13 3.85
CA ALA A 27 12.61 12.30 3.84
C ALA A 27 13.37 10.97 3.97
N ASP A 28 12.82 9.96 4.67
CA ASP A 28 13.41 8.61 4.81
C ASP A 28 13.62 7.90 3.46
N PHE A 29 12.83 8.28 2.45
CA PHE A 29 12.91 7.77 1.08
C PHE A 29 13.48 8.82 0.11
N GLY A 30 14.19 9.82 0.63
CA GLY A 30 14.81 10.89 -0.16
C GLY A 30 13.80 11.88 -0.77
N GLY A 31 12.60 11.99 -0.18
CA GLY A 31 11.58 12.94 -0.60
C GLY A 31 11.58 14.26 0.20
N ASN A 32 10.60 15.11 -0.10
CA ASN A 32 10.46 16.45 0.47
C ASN A 32 9.46 16.54 1.64
N LEU A 33 8.70 15.47 1.91
CA LEU A 33 7.78 15.43 3.06
C LEU A 33 8.56 15.17 4.36
N PRO A 34 7.98 15.50 5.53
CA PRO A 34 8.57 15.18 6.82
C PRO A 34 8.95 13.70 6.93
N ALA A 35 10.00 13.41 7.70
CA ALA A 35 10.35 12.04 8.05
C ALA A 35 9.19 11.34 8.77
N ILE A 36 9.12 10.03 8.63
CA ILE A 36 8.08 9.21 9.24
C ILE A 36 8.18 9.33 10.76
N ASP A 37 7.13 9.85 11.36
CA ASP A 37 6.98 10.04 12.81
C ASP A 37 5.81 9.23 13.39
N TYR A 38 5.18 8.39 12.57
CA TYR A 38 4.03 7.58 12.92
C TYR A 38 4.38 6.10 13.04
N THR A 39 3.59 5.38 13.83
CA THR A 39 3.72 3.94 14.08
C THR A 39 2.45 3.20 13.68
N GLY A 40 2.45 1.87 13.86
CA GLY A 40 1.25 1.06 13.69
C GLY A 40 0.09 1.49 14.60
N LEU A 41 0.38 2.07 15.77
CA LEU A 41 -0.64 2.60 16.68
C LEU A 41 -1.41 3.76 16.03
N ASP A 42 -0.71 4.63 15.32
CA ASP A 42 -1.28 5.81 14.66
C ASP A 42 -2.07 5.42 13.41
N TRP A 43 -1.64 4.35 12.72
CA TRP A 43 -2.30 3.84 11.52
C TRP A 43 -3.55 3.00 11.81
N TYR A 44 -3.57 2.29 12.94
CA TYR A 44 -4.63 1.34 13.25
C TYR A 44 -6.04 1.97 13.26
N PRO A 45 -6.29 3.15 13.85
CA PRO A 45 -7.62 3.78 13.81
C PRO A 45 -8.14 4.03 12.39
N CYS A 46 -7.26 4.41 11.46
CA CYS A 46 -7.63 4.64 10.06
C CYS A 46 -8.10 3.34 9.37
N VAL A 47 -7.43 2.23 9.66
CA VAL A 47 -7.82 0.90 9.13
C VAL A 47 -9.10 0.41 9.82
N ALA A 48 -9.17 0.54 11.14
CA ALA A 48 -10.32 0.11 11.93
C ALA A 48 -11.61 0.82 11.51
N ALA A 49 -11.52 2.11 11.13
CA ALA A 49 -12.64 2.88 10.59
C ALA A 49 -13.22 2.29 9.28
N GLN A 50 -12.51 1.40 8.59
CA GLN A 50 -12.94 0.78 7.34
C GLN A 50 -13.40 -0.68 7.51
N ILE A 51 -13.48 -1.20 8.75
CA ILE A 51 -13.86 -2.61 9.00
C ILE A 51 -15.20 -2.98 8.35
N GLU A 52 -16.22 -2.11 8.45
CA GLU A 52 -17.52 -2.38 7.84
C GLU A 52 -17.42 -2.54 6.31
N HIS A 53 -16.58 -1.72 5.65
CA HIS A 53 -16.33 -1.84 4.23
C HIS A 53 -15.66 -3.18 3.91
N ILE A 54 -14.65 -3.58 4.69
CA ILE A 54 -13.97 -4.87 4.54
C ILE A 54 -14.96 -6.04 4.69
N GLU A 55 -15.79 -6.03 5.74
CA GLU A 55 -16.79 -7.06 6.01
C GLU A 55 -17.82 -7.19 4.88
N LYS A 56 -18.26 -6.05 4.31
CA LYS A 56 -19.16 -6.04 3.16
C LYS A 56 -18.55 -6.79 1.97
N TYR A 57 -17.28 -6.53 1.66
CA TYR A 57 -16.60 -7.17 0.52
C TYR A 57 -16.33 -8.66 0.77
N GLN A 58 -16.03 -9.04 2.01
CA GLN A 58 -15.86 -10.45 2.38
C GLN A 58 -17.12 -11.29 2.08
N ARG A 59 -18.31 -10.69 2.19
CA ARG A 59 -19.58 -11.38 1.88
C ARG A 59 -19.80 -11.62 0.39
N CYS A 60 -19.13 -10.90 -0.50
CA CYS A 60 -19.31 -11.01 -1.95
C CYS A 60 -18.54 -12.17 -2.61
N GLY A 61 -17.73 -12.92 -1.85
CA GLY A 61 -16.90 -14.01 -2.37
C GLY A 61 -17.42 -15.42 -2.13
N PHE A 62 -18.50 -15.58 -1.36
CA PHE A 62 -19.12 -16.88 -1.11
C PHE A 62 -20.08 -17.20 -2.26
N VAL A 63 -19.57 -17.84 -3.31
CA VAL A 63 -20.41 -18.55 -4.28
C VAL A 63 -20.74 -19.89 -3.65
N ASP A 64 -22.01 -20.19 -3.42
CA ASP A 64 -22.40 -21.56 -3.07
C ASP A 64 -22.02 -22.48 -4.24
N ASP A 65 -21.28 -23.56 -3.97
CA ASP A 65 -20.99 -24.63 -4.94
C ASP A 65 -22.26 -25.44 -5.26
N LYS A 66 -23.32 -24.78 -5.71
CA LYS A 66 -24.54 -25.41 -6.21
C LYS A 66 -25.14 -24.53 -7.29
N GLU A 67 -24.92 -24.91 -8.55
CA GLU A 67 -25.86 -25.75 -9.29
C GLU A 67 -25.26 -26.20 -10.63
N GLY A 68 -25.34 -27.50 -10.91
CA GLY A 68 -25.30 -28.09 -12.27
C GLY A 68 -24.02 -28.79 -12.69
#